data_AF-A0A1X2IU32-F1
#
_entry.id   AF-A0A1X2IU32-F1
#
_cell.length_a   1.000
_cell.length_b   1.000
_cell.length_c   1.000
_cell.angle_alpha   90.00
_cell.angle_beta   90.00
_cell.angle_gamma   90.00
#
_symmetry.space_group_name_H-M   'P 1'
#
loop_
_entity.id
_entity.type
_entity.pdbx_description
1 polymer ?
#
loop_
_entity_poly.entity_id
_entity_poly.type
_entity_poly.pdbx_seq_one_letter_code
_entity_poly.pdbx_strand_id
1 'polypeptide(L)'
;MKWRVVMLLLAGVGVIYLASLLQDESYPHPAKIRTSDRIHYAGPGPDTILLSVQPKYLYQTMIYFGQSHREQIVSGTGDMKTGVYGKIRQLRKPIQYLLQHQNDSATGDEWTTLWEHTIDGPITKVSGPPSVDHSKLQFAVLYHTVEDESSRYYIRVYYISNENESFEYKTLILPGTTWIKSFVLEYNCILLQRDPDTYQYRIIDLPRQLTDAPHSMNSKEIILSSSKPGYQVSSMNRLMDQVEKHENVISQLYSPTEDTLRVFSLDVYKARSNFYVTAFLTDNASTVTQLSTLRDETPVSTWHLRNYQMAEDNYNEDDYFRDNGILDIPRTNDNRVRMPSITLSRSTDAKTVAFPIKRTQFMTVDYMDNVNALIEQNNKQKDWLYRNSEGVIIPEYYYWPLDDYKEVYDVYDGDILGLKVNNDGTLLAVWTENNFIYIYKRGAGDDHVIQDNSQQENHNKNDADPVKNDDVDDDEAQGTKKYPHSTTTTTTLPIKSLSLIDHLDVLLGLRLALPSATPAKQHPDLPPRWYLRMVITPHDKSSRQARIDTVDFVNAISSPYEHAGNNYLLVASRTGVQSYMIDTMEPAQELGLGSFITGQWDMLIAMCVIIAAFVFNEYHHYGHL
;
A
#
# COMPACT_ATOMS: atom_id res chain seq x y z
N MET A 1 52.17 -23.91 19.81
CA MET A 1 51.63 -22.77 19.03
C MET A 1 50.65 -23.19 17.92
N LYS A 2 50.90 -24.26 17.13
CA LYS A 2 50.03 -24.69 16.00
C LYS A 2 48.52 -24.82 16.32
N TRP A 3 48.15 -25.21 17.55
CA TRP A 3 46.75 -25.35 17.97
C TRP A 3 46.02 -24.01 18.23
N ARG A 4 46.73 -22.92 18.52
CA ARG A 4 46.11 -21.61 18.82
C ARG A 4 45.41 -21.01 17.60
N VAL A 5 46.06 -21.13 16.44
CA VAL A 5 45.53 -20.69 15.14
C VAL A 5 44.21 -21.40 14.80
N VAL A 6 44.17 -22.72 14.99
CA VAL A 6 42.97 -23.53 14.74
C VAL A 6 41.85 -23.16 15.71
N MET A 7 42.17 -22.95 16.99
CA MET A 7 41.18 -22.53 17.98
C MET A 7 40.61 -21.13 17.73
N LEU A 8 41.45 -20.16 17.31
CA LEU A 8 40.98 -18.81 16.94
C LEU A 8 40.09 -18.83 15.70
N LEU A 9 40.43 -19.64 14.70
CA LEU A 9 39.60 -19.80 13.51
C LEU A 9 38.25 -20.46 13.85
N LEU A 10 38.24 -21.52 14.66
CA LEU A 10 37.01 -22.16 15.11
C LEU A 10 36.15 -21.25 15.98
N ALA A 11 36.76 -20.46 16.87
CA ALA A 11 36.06 -19.47 17.67
C ALA A 11 35.47 -18.34 16.81
N GLY A 12 36.21 -17.86 15.80
CA GLY A 12 35.72 -16.87 14.84
C GLY A 12 34.53 -17.39 14.03
N VAL A 13 34.65 -18.60 13.47
CA VAL A 13 33.53 -19.25 12.76
C VAL A 13 32.34 -19.50 13.69
N GLY A 14 32.58 -19.90 14.94
CA GLY A 14 31.54 -20.11 15.95
C GLY A 14 30.79 -18.83 16.33
N VAL A 15 31.50 -17.72 16.53
CA VAL A 15 30.88 -16.40 16.80
C VAL A 15 30.11 -15.90 15.59
N ILE A 16 30.60 -16.14 14.37
CA ILE A 16 29.88 -15.77 13.14
C ILE A 16 28.62 -16.61 12.98
N TYR A 17 28.72 -17.92 13.16
CA TYR A 17 27.57 -18.81 13.10
C TYR A 17 26.54 -18.42 14.16
N LEU A 18 26.99 -18.08 15.37
CA LEU A 18 26.12 -17.56 16.44
C LEU A 18 25.52 -16.20 16.04
N ALA A 19 26.31 -15.24 15.57
CA ALA A 19 25.83 -13.94 15.15
C ALA A 19 24.84 -14.04 13.98
N SER A 20 25.04 -14.99 13.05
CA SER A 20 24.10 -15.25 11.95
C SER A 20 22.83 -15.94 12.44
N LEU A 21 22.93 -16.91 13.35
CA LEU A 21 21.75 -17.48 14.02
C LEU A 21 20.99 -16.43 14.84
N LEU A 22 21.68 -15.38 15.29
CA LEU A 22 21.11 -14.26 16.05
C LEU A 22 20.64 -13.10 15.17
N GLN A 23 21.07 -13.02 13.91
CA GLN A 23 20.72 -11.95 12.98
C GLN A 23 19.37 -12.16 12.29
N ASP A 24 18.86 -13.40 12.25
CA ASP A 24 17.63 -13.73 11.54
C ASP A 24 16.62 -14.41 12.47
N GLU A 25 15.79 -13.61 13.15
CA GLU A 25 14.37 -13.92 13.11
C GLU A 25 13.79 -13.10 11.96
N SER A 26 14.04 -13.55 10.72
CA SER A 26 13.36 -13.04 9.54
C SER A 26 11.87 -13.08 9.85
N TYR A 27 11.21 -11.91 9.77
CA TYR A 27 9.75 -11.89 9.83
C TYR A 27 9.22 -12.99 8.90
N PRO A 28 8.18 -13.73 9.31
CA PRO A 28 7.72 -14.87 8.52
C PRO A 28 7.45 -14.44 7.09
N HIS A 29 7.86 -15.27 6.14
CA HIS A 29 7.65 -15.02 4.72
C HIS A 29 6.34 -15.70 4.29
N PRO A 30 5.50 -15.02 3.49
CA PRO A 30 4.33 -15.67 2.91
C PRO A 30 4.77 -16.72 1.88
N ALA A 31 4.07 -17.85 1.82
CA ALA A 31 4.41 -18.93 0.90
C ALA A 31 4.36 -18.48 -0.55
N LYS A 32 5.51 -18.44 -1.22
CA LYS A 32 5.57 -18.17 -2.66
C LYS A 32 4.94 -19.31 -3.44
N ILE A 33 3.94 -18.99 -4.25
CA ILE A 33 3.20 -19.99 -5.04
C ILE A 33 3.81 -20.12 -6.43
N ARG A 34 3.90 -19.01 -7.16
CA ARG A 34 4.33 -19.01 -8.55
C ARG A 34 5.01 -17.70 -8.93
N THR A 35 5.96 -17.81 -9.87
CA THR A 35 6.48 -16.66 -10.63
C THR A 35 6.00 -16.81 -12.06
N SER A 36 5.26 -15.82 -12.55
CA SER A 36 4.95 -15.71 -13.97
C SER A 36 5.90 -14.73 -14.60
N ASP A 37 6.85 -15.24 -15.36
CA ASP A 37 7.69 -14.39 -16.19
C ASP A 37 6.88 -13.70 -17.28
N ARG A 38 7.31 -12.48 -17.61
CA ARG A 38 6.70 -11.67 -18.65
C ARG A 38 7.33 -11.99 -20.00
N ILE A 39 6.56 -11.74 -21.06
CA ILE A 39 7.08 -11.65 -22.42
C ILE A 39 8.15 -10.55 -22.44
N HIS A 40 9.41 -10.94 -22.59
CA HIS A 40 10.52 -10.02 -22.72
C HIS A 40 10.26 -9.10 -23.93
N TYR A 41 10.12 -7.81 -23.66
CA TYR A 41 9.88 -6.82 -24.70
C TYR A 41 11.17 -6.07 -25.02
N ALA A 42 11.56 -6.06 -26.29
CA ALA A 42 12.66 -5.24 -26.77
C ALA A 42 12.20 -3.78 -26.86
N GLY A 43 12.30 -3.04 -25.76
CA GLY A 43 11.93 -1.63 -25.71
C GLY A 43 12.13 -1.00 -24.34
N PRO A 44 11.92 0.33 -24.21
CA PRO A 44 11.87 0.97 -22.91
C PRO A 44 10.77 0.33 -22.05
N GLY A 45 11.03 0.20 -20.75
CA GLY A 45 10.02 -0.26 -19.80
C GLY A 45 8.84 0.71 -19.70
N PRO A 46 7.66 0.25 -19.25
CA PRO A 46 6.53 1.14 -18.99
C PRO A 46 6.85 2.13 -17.86
N ASP A 47 6.23 3.31 -17.93
CA ASP A 47 6.34 4.33 -16.89
C ASP A 47 5.50 3.95 -15.67
N THR A 48 4.35 3.32 -15.88
CA THR A 48 3.52 2.76 -14.82
C THR A 48 2.82 1.47 -15.25
N ILE A 49 2.56 0.61 -14.27
CA ILE A 49 1.83 -0.65 -14.43
C ILE A 49 0.65 -0.63 -13.47
N LEU A 50 -0.54 -0.88 -13.99
CA LEU A 50 -1.73 -1.14 -13.18
C LEU A 50 -2.06 -2.63 -13.23
N LEU A 51 -2.41 -3.18 -12.06
CA LEU A 51 -3.09 -4.47 -11.96
C LEU A 51 -4.58 -4.25 -11.77
N SER A 52 -5.38 -5.05 -12.46
CA SER A 52 -6.81 -5.18 -12.19
C SER A 52 -7.14 -6.65 -12.09
N VAL A 53 -7.60 -7.06 -10.91
CA VAL A 53 -7.99 -8.43 -10.61
C VAL A 53 -9.48 -8.59 -10.93
N GLN A 54 -9.80 -9.50 -11.83
CA GLN A 54 -11.17 -9.93 -12.11
C GLN A 54 -11.32 -11.42 -11.75
N PRO A 55 -12.54 -11.92 -11.52
CA PRO A 55 -12.76 -13.29 -11.03
C PRO A 55 -12.09 -14.39 -11.86
N LYS A 56 -11.94 -14.19 -13.18
CA LYS A 56 -11.35 -15.17 -14.10
C LYS A 56 -9.92 -14.82 -14.55
N TYR A 57 -9.58 -13.53 -14.58
CA TYR A 57 -8.37 -13.04 -15.23
C TYR A 57 -7.70 -11.96 -14.38
N LEU A 58 -6.38 -11.99 -14.36
CA LEU A 58 -5.55 -10.86 -13.98
C LEU A 58 -5.26 -10.03 -15.23
N TYR A 59 -5.55 -8.74 -15.17
CA TYR A 59 -5.19 -7.79 -16.21
C TYR A 59 -3.99 -6.97 -15.76
N GLN A 60 -3.00 -6.85 -16.64
CA GLN A 60 -1.84 -5.99 -16.47
C GLN A 60 -1.88 -4.91 -17.54
N THR A 61 -2.13 -3.67 -17.13
CA THR A 61 -2.15 -2.51 -18.02
C THR A 61 -0.82 -1.78 -17.93
N MET A 62 -0.11 -1.68 -19.03
CA MET A 62 1.19 -1.04 -19.16
C MET A 62 1.01 0.30 -19.86
N ILE A 63 1.50 1.37 -19.23
CA ILE A 63 1.28 2.73 -19.70
C ILE A 63 2.65 3.39 -19.92
N TYR A 64 2.81 3.99 -21.10
CA TYR A 64 3.98 4.73 -21.52
C TYR A 64 3.56 6.19 -21.75
N PHE A 65 4.16 7.11 -21.01
CA PHE A 65 3.74 8.50 -20.92
C PHE A 65 4.05 9.31 -22.17
N GLY A 66 5.26 9.16 -22.71
CA GLY A 66 5.65 9.87 -23.92
C GLY A 66 6.67 9.08 -24.73
N GLN A 67 6.23 8.47 -25.82
CA GLN A 67 7.10 7.89 -26.83
C GLN A 67 7.32 8.90 -27.95
N SER A 68 8.54 9.03 -28.46
CA SER A 68 8.82 9.89 -29.61
C SER A 68 8.32 9.24 -30.89
N HIS A 69 7.59 9.99 -31.72
CA HIS A 69 7.44 9.58 -33.12
C HIS A 69 8.81 9.57 -33.78
N ARG A 70 9.13 8.53 -34.56
CA ARG A 70 10.41 8.47 -35.29
C ARG A 70 10.59 9.63 -36.27
N GLU A 71 9.49 10.25 -36.69
CA GLU A 71 9.44 11.26 -37.75
C GLU A 71 9.15 12.69 -37.24
N GLN A 72 8.81 12.87 -35.95
CA GLN A 72 8.48 14.20 -35.41
C GLN A 72 9.59 14.71 -34.50
N ILE A 73 9.83 16.02 -34.58
CA ILE A 73 10.75 16.72 -33.69
C ILE A 73 10.05 16.85 -32.33
N VAL A 74 10.64 16.24 -31.30
CA VAL A 74 10.20 16.42 -29.93
C VAL A 74 10.61 17.81 -29.45
N SER A 75 9.64 18.61 -29.02
CA SER A 75 9.86 19.95 -28.46
C SER A 75 9.15 20.08 -27.11
N GLY A 76 9.66 20.96 -26.24
CA GLY A 76 9.11 21.21 -24.90
C GLY A 76 9.91 20.58 -23.75
N THR A 77 9.48 20.86 -22.53
CA THR A 77 10.18 20.47 -21.28
C THR A 77 9.21 19.82 -20.30
N GLY A 78 9.69 18.81 -19.56
CA GLY A 78 8.90 18.11 -18.56
C GLY A 78 7.76 17.31 -19.19
N ASP A 79 6.56 17.46 -18.65
CA ASP A 79 5.35 16.78 -19.11
C ASP A 79 4.72 17.47 -20.33
N MET A 80 4.98 18.77 -20.53
CA MET A 80 4.46 19.56 -21.64
C MET A 80 5.38 19.44 -22.85
N LYS A 81 5.23 18.34 -23.57
CA LYS A 81 6.00 18.02 -24.79
C LYS A 81 5.08 17.86 -25.99
N THR A 82 5.53 18.34 -27.14
CA THR A 82 4.91 18.09 -28.44
C THR A 82 5.76 17.10 -29.24
N GLY A 83 5.16 16.44 -30.24
CA GLY A 83 5.83 15.40 -31.03
C GLY A 83 5.97 14.04 -30.31
N VAL A 84 5.30 13.89 -29.17
CA VAL A 84 5.26 12.65 -28.37
C VAL A 84 3.83 12.16 -28.21
N TYR A 85 3.69 10.85 -28.04
CA TYR A 85 2.40 10.18 -27.90
C TYR A 85 2.41 9.25 -26.70
N GLY A 86 1.24 9.09 -26.10
CA GLY A 86 0.99 8.09 -25.07
C GLY A 86 0.72 6.73 -25.68
N LYS A 87 1.17 5.66 -25.01
CA LYS A 87 0.89 4.29 -25.43
C LYS A 87 0.37 3.48 -24.26
N ILE A 88 -0.69 2.71 -24.48
CA ILE A 88 -1.28 1.83 -23.48
C ILE A 88 -1.40 0.44 -24.07
N ARG A 89 -0.95 -0.55 -23.31
CA ARG A 89 -1.07 -1.96 -23.70
C ARG A 89 -1.67 -2.74 -22.56
N GLN A 90 -2.67 -3.56 -22.85
CA GLN A 90 -3.28 -4.42 -21.85
C GLN A 90 -2.97 -5.88 -22.15
N LEU A 91 -2.43 -6.57 -21.15
CA LEU A 91 -2.25 -8.01 -21.15
C LEU A 91 -3.25 -8.64 -20.18
N ARG A 92 -3.63 -9.90 -20.43
CA ARG A 92 -4.36 -10.71 -19.46
C ARG A 92 -3.73 -12.08 -19.27
N LYS A 93 -3.94 -12.64 -18.09
CA LYS A 93 -3.57 -14.01 -17.74
C LYS A 93 -4.67 -14.64 -16.88
N PRO A 94 -5.08 -15.91 -17.11
CA PRO A 94 -6.07 -16.55 -16.26
C PRO A 94 -5.56 -16.65 -14.83
N ILE A 95 -6.36 -16.19 -13.86
CA ILE A 95 -5.91 -16.05 -12.47
C ILE A 95 -5.60 -17.41 -11.82
N GLN A 96 -6.32 -18.45 -12.22
CA GLN A 96 -6.15 -19.83 -11.74
C GLN A 96 -4.70 -20.31 -11.81
N TYR A 97 -3.97 -19.95 -12.87
CA TYR A 97 -2.59 -20.39 -13.04
C TYR A 97 -1.64 -19.71 -12.05
N LEU A 98 -1.98 -18.51 -11.57
CA LEU A 98 -1.19 -17.78 -10.58
C LEU A 98 -1.43 -18.28 -9.15
N LEU A 99 -2.60 -18.86 -8.87
CA LEU A 99 -3.00 -19.27 -7.52
C LEU A 99 -2.69 -20.75 -7.21
N GLN A 100 -2.21 -21.52 -8.18
CA GLN A 100 -1.94 -22.95 -8.03
C GLN A 100 -0.43 -23.25 -8.04
N HIS A 101 0.01 -24.15 -7.16
CA HIS A 101 1.40 -24.64 -7.06
C HIS A 101 1.88 -25.54 -8.22
N GLN A 102 1.15 -25.63 -9.34
CA GLN A 102 1.48 -26.57 -10.41
C GLN A 102 2.64 -26.09 -11.29
N ASN A 103 3.69 -26.92 -11.33
CA ASN A 103 4.93 -26.74 -12.09
C ASN A 103 4.81 -26.98 -13.60
N ASP A 104 3.70 -27.55 -14.07
CA ASP A 104 3.54 -27.84 -15.49
C ASP A 104 3.09 -26.59 -16.25
N SER A 105 3.88 -26.21 -17.27
CA SER A 105 3.53 -25.19 -18.24
C SER A 105 2.36 -25.67 -19.09
N ALA A 106 1.15 -25.65 -18.52
CA ALA A 106 -0.06 -26.00 -19.22
C ALA A 106 -0.26 -25.02 -20.38
N THR A 107 -0.69 -25.56 -21.53
CA THR A 107 -1.09 -24.76 -22.70
C THR A 107 -2.18 -23.77 -22.26
N GLY A 108 -1.85 -22.47 -22.21
CA GLY A 108 -2.74 -21.42 -21.70
C GLY A 108 -2.16 -20.56 -20.56
N ASP A 109 -0.97 -20.89 -20.05
CA ASP A 109 -0.28 -20.10 -19.03
C ASP A 109 0.39 -18.80 -19.57
N GLU A 110 0.32 -18.54 -20.87
CA GLU A 110 0.97 -17.37 -21.46
C GLU A 110 0.15 -16.09 -21.30
N TRP A 111 0.86 -14.96 -21.13
CA TRP A 111 0.23 -13.64 -21.17
C TRP A 111 -0.32 -13.36 -22.57
N THR A 112 -1.62 -13.09 -22.66
CA THR A 112 -2.26 -12.73 -23.94
C THR A 112 -2.41 -11.22 -24.04
N THR A 113 -1.96 -10.64 -25.15
CA THR A 113 -2.20 -9.20 -25.42
C THR A 113 -3.64 -9.04 -25.88
N LEU A 114 -4.40 -8.21 -25.18
CA LEU A 114 -5.79 -7.91 -25.55
C LEU A 114 -5.86 -6.83 -26.60
N TRP A 115 -5.22 -5.71 -26.32
CA TRP A 115 -5.22 -4.54 -27.18
C TRP A 115 -4.03 -3.64 -26.88
N GLU A 116 -3.76 -2.77 -27.84
CA GLU A 116 -2.75 -1.73 -27.78
C GLU A 116 -3.36 -0.44 -28.34
N HIS A 117 -3.29 0.63 -27.56
CA HIS A 117 -3.83 1.93 -27.91
C HIS A 117 -2.73 2.98 -27.95
N THR A 118 -2.75 3.77 -29.01
CA THR A 118 -1.98 5.00 -29.14
C THR A 118 -2.89 6.18 -28.79
N ILE A 119 -2.34 7.15 -28.06
CA ILE A 119 -3.01 8.38 -27.64
C ILE A 119 -2.26 9.55 -28.28
N ASP A 120 -3.00 10.49 -28.85
CA ASP A 120 -2.46 11.54 -29.74
C ASP A 120 -1.49 12.52 -29.05
N GLY A 121 -1.46 12.54 -27.72
CA GLY A 121 -0.52 13.33 -26.93
C GLY A 121 0.05 12.54 -25.76
N PRO A 122 1.01 13.13 -25.02
CA PRO A 122 1.62 12.46 -23.87
C PRO A 122 0.60 12.25 -22.75
N ILE A 123 0.62 11.05 -22.16
CA ILE A 123 -0.09 10.76 -20.92
C ILE A 123 0.68 11.42 -19.79
N THR A 124 -0.01 12.21 -18.98
CA THR A 124 0.60 12.95 -17.87
C THR A 124 0.32 12.29 -16.53
N LYS A 125 -0.88 11.72 -16.38
CA LYS A 125 -1.33 11.08 -15.13
C LYS A 125 -2.23 9.89 -15.43
N VAL A 126 -2.33 9.00 -14.45
CA VAL A 126 -3.17 7.80 -14.48
C VAL A 126 -3.92 7.71 -13.17
N SER A 127 -5.22 7.41 -13.25
CA SER A 127 -6.04 7.07 -12.10
C SER A 127 -6.38 5.58 -12.14
N GLY A 128 -6.27 4.91 -10.99
CA GLY A 128 -6.78 3.56 -10.80
C GLY A 128 -8.31 3.47 -10.81
N PRO A 129 -8.87 2.28 -10.49
CA PRO A 129 -10.32 2.09 -10.41
C PRO A 129 -10.93 2.92 -9.26
N PRO A 130 -12.21 3.31 -9.39
CA PRO A 130 -12.93 3.96 -8.30
C PRO A 130 -13.18 2.98 -7.15
N SER A 131 -13.27 3.48 -5.92
CA SER A 131 -13.66 2.71 -4.73
C SER A 131 -15.16 2.51 -4.67
N VAL A 132 -15.66 1.68 -5.57
CA VAL A 132 -16.99 1.09 -5.45
C VAL A 132 -16.87 -0.36 -5.89
N ASP A 133 -17.29 -1.27 -5.01
CA ASP A 133 -17.37 -2.69 -5.34
C ASP A 133 -18.18 -2.88 -6.62
N HIS A 134 -17.64 -3.69 -7.53
CA HIS A 134 -18.24 -3.99 -8.84
C HIS A 134 -18.37 -2.79 -9.79
N SER A 135 -17.61 -1.71 -9.58
CA SER A 135 -17.50 -0.67 -10.60
C SER A 135 -16.97 -1.26 -11.92
N LYS A 136 -17.68 -0.97 -13.00
CA LYS A 136 -17.24 -1.34 -14.36
C LYS A 136 -16.05 -0.50 -14.80
N LEU A 137 -15.90 0.70 -14.25
CA LEU A 137 -14.78 1.59 -14.54
C LEU A 137 -13.51 0.96 -13.97
N GLN A 138 -12.49 0.80 -14.82
CA GLN A 138 -11.26 0.09 -14.46
C GLN A 138 -10.12 1.06 -14.18
N PHE A 139 -9.92 2.05 -15.04
CA PHE A 139 -8.90 3.08 -14.86
C PHE A 139 -9.17 4.24 -15.83
N ALA A 140 -8.48 5.35 -15.62
CA ALA A 140 -8.49 6.47 -16.56
C ALA A 140 -7.09 7.01 -16.77
N VAL A 141 -6.87 7.58 -17.95
CA VAL A 141 -5.61 8.25 -18.31
C VAL A 141 -5.90 9.69 -18.70
N LEU A 142 -5.10 10.60 -18.16
CA LEU A 142 -5.11 12.01 -18.52
C LEU A 142 -3.99 12.25 -19.52
N TYR A 143 -4.33 12.89 -20.63
CA TYR A 143 -3.37 13.36 -21.62
C TYR A 143 -3.76 14.74 -22.11
N HIS A 144 -2.85 15.40 -22.79
CA HIS A 144 -3.12 16.70 -23.39
C HIS A 144 -2.59 16.77 -24.82
N THR A 145 -3.22 17.62 -25.62
CA THR A 145 -2.70 18.05 -26.91
C THR A 145 -2.47 19.55 -26.88
N VAL A 146 -1.53 20.02 -27.69
CA VAL A 146 -1.25 21.45 -27.85
C VAL A 146 -1.59 21.81 -29.30
N GLU A 147 -2.65 22.59 -29.47
CA GLU A 147 -3.16 23.06 -30.76
C GLU A 147 -3.21 24.58 -30.72
N ASP A 148 -2.56 25.25 -31.68
CA ASP A 148 -2.55 26.72 -31.83
C ASP A 148 -2.28 27.46 -30.51
N GLU A 149 -1.18 27.10 -29.83
CA GLU A 149 -0.74 27.65 -28.54
C GLU A 149 -1.67 27.36 -27.35
N SER A 150 -2.78 26.65 -27.57
CA SER A 150 -3.73 26.27 -26.52
C SER A 150 -3.56 24.80 -26.13
N SER A 151 -3.47 24.54 -24.83
CA SER A 151 -3.45 23.18 -24.30
C SER A 151 -4.87 22.70 -24.05
N ARG A 152 -5.24 21.54 -24.60
CA ARG A 152 -6.52 20.88 -24.34
C ARG A 152 -6.29 19.57 -23.60
N TYR A 153 -7.07 19.32 -22.55
CA TYR A 153 -6.95 18.14 -21.71
C TYR A 153 -8.06 17.14 -22.00
N TYR A 154 -7.67 15.87 -22.04
CA TYR A 154 -8.53 14.75 -22.33
C TYR A 154 -8.37 13.69 -21.25
N ILE A 155 -9.48 13.11 -20.81
CA ILE A 155 -9.47 11.91 -19.98
C ILE A 155 -10.06 10.77 -20.78
N ARG A 156 -9.29 9.71 -21.02
CA ARG A 156 -9.82 8.46 -21.58
C ARG A 156 -10.12 7.50 -20.44
N VAL A 157 -11.39 7.17 -20.28
CA VAL A 157 -11.88 6.25 -19.24
C VAL A 157 -12.06 4.87 -19.85
N TYR A 158 -11.41 3.88 -19.25
CA TYR A 158 -11.50 2.47 -19.62
C TYR A 158 -12.45 1.73 -18.69
N TYR A 159 -13.35 0.93 -19.25
CA TYR A 159 -14.37 0.19 -18.51
C TYR A 159 -14.67 -1.16 -19.17
N ILE A 160 -15.30 -2.06 -18.41
CA ILE A 160 -15.79 -3.34 -18.93
C ILE A 160 -17.25 -3.15 -19.37
N SER A 161 -17.54 -3.41 -20.65
CA SER A 161 -18.91 -3.28 -21.19
C SER A 161 -19.82 -4.42 -20.74
N ASN A 162 -21.10 -4.10 -20.54
CA ASN A 162 -22.15 -5.06 -20.20
C ASN A 162 -22.45 -6.04 -21.33
N GLU A 163 -22.32 -5.60 -22.58
CA GLU A 163 -22.82 -6.36 -23.72
C GLU A 163 -21.91 -7.56 -24.02
N ASN A 164 -20.59 -7.34 -23.89
CA ASN A 164 -19.58 -8.28 -24.39
C ASN A 164 -18.52 -8.67 -23.34
N GLU A 165 -18.59 -8.13 -22.11
CA GLU A 165 -17.51 -8.23 -21.10
C GLU A 165 -16.12 -7.82 -21.65
N SER A 166 -16.10 -7.01 -22.71
CA SER A 166 -14.89 -6.49 -23.34
C SER A 166 -14.45 -5.20 -22.69
N PHE A 167 -13.15 -4.93 -22.73
CA PHE A 167 -12.60 -3.63 -22.39
C PHE A 167 -12.94 -2.62 -23.49
N GLU A 168 -13.67 -1.58 -23.10
CA GLU A 168 -14.06 -0.46 -23.95
C GLU A 168 -13.55 0.85 -23.34
N TYR A 169 -13.59 1.93 -24.12
CA TYR A 169 -13.23 3.26 -23.62
C TYR A 169 -14.14 4.36 -24.15
N LYS A 170 -14.15 5.49 -23.44
CA LYS A 170 -14.67 6.77 -23.92
C LYS A 170 -13.70 7.89 -23.58
N THR A 171 -13.63 8.89 -24.45
CA THR A 171 -12.79 10.08 -24.28
C THR A 171 -13.65 11.26 -23.83
N LEU A 172 -13.23 11.90 -22.74
CA LEU A 172 -13.84 13.06 -22.13
C LEU A 172 -12.95 14.28 -22.37
N ILE A 173 -13.50 15.37 -22.89
CA ILE A 173 -12.79 16.64 -23.02
C ILE A 173 -13.06 17.47 -21.78
N LEU A 174 -11.99 17.90 -21.11
CA LEU A 174 -12.09 18.70 -19.89
C LEU A 174 -12.22 20.20 -20.19
N PRO A 175 -12.91 20.96 -19.33
CA PRO A 175 -13.06 22.40 -19.51
C PRO A 175 -11.79 23.14 -19.13
N GLY A 176 -11.44 24.20 -19.88
CA GLY A 176 -10.31 25.09 -19.57
C GLY A 176 -8.95 24.59 -20.07
N THR A 177 -7.94 25.47 -19.93
CA THR A 177 -6.58 25.28 -20.47
C THR A 177 -5.50 25.25 -19.39
N THR A 178 -5.87 25.45 -18.13
CA THR A 178 -4.95 25.40 -16.99
C THR A 178 -4.40 23.99 -16.79
N TRP A 179 -3.11 23.89 -16.41
CA TRP A 179 -2.46 22.62 -16.15
C TRP A 179 -3.18 21.80 -15.09
N ILE A 180 -3.36 20.51 -15.36
CA ILE A 180 -3.95 19.55 -14.43
C ILE A 180 -2.83 18.75 -13.80
N LYS A 181 -2.60 19.00 -12.51
CA LYS A 181 -1.51 18.41 -11.74
C LYS A 181 -1.82 17.00 -11.26
N SER A 182 -3.06 16.76 -10.86
CA SER A 182 -3.55 15.47 -10.40
C SER A 182 -5.01 15.30 -10.78
N PHE A 183 -5.44 14.05 -10.94
CA PHE A 183 -6.84 13.71 -11.08
C PHE A 183 -7.08 12.30 -10.54
N VAL A 184 -8.31 12.03 -10.13
CA VAL A 184 -8.79 10.72 -9.74
C VAL A 184 -10.17 10.48 -10.33
N LEU A 185 -10.36 9.28 -10.86
CA LEU A 185 -11.63 8.77 -11.33
C LEU A 185 -12.40 8.18 -10.16
N GLU A 186 -13.54 8.79 -9.85
CA GLU A 186 -14.50 8.27 -8.89
C GLU A 186 -15.72 7.70 -9.63
N TYR A 187 -16.61 7.02 -8.90
CA TYR A 187 -17.72 6.29 -9.52
C TYR A 187 -18.66 7.18 -10.36
N ASN A 188 -18.94 8.38 -9.89
CA ASN A 188 -19.88 9.32 -10.50
C ASN A 188 -19.26 10.69 -10.83
N CYS A 189 -17.98 10.90 -10.56
CA CYS A 189 -17.31 12.17 -10.81
C CYS A 189 -15.81 11.98 -11.06
N ILE A 190 -15.17 13.03 -11.55
CA ILE A 190 -13.72 13.18 -11.59
C ILE A 190 -13.37 14.28 -10.62
N LEU A 191 -12.48 13.99 -9.68
CA LEU A 191 -11.83 15.02 -8.88
C LEU A 191 -10.51 15.37 -9.58
N LEU A 192 -10.23 16.65 -9.75
CA LEU A 192 -8.97 17.10 -10.36
C LEU A 192 -8.42 18.32 -9.65
N GLN A 193 -7.11 18.46 -9.69
CA GLN A 193 -6.42 19.65 -9.22
C GLN A 193 -5.76 20.37 -10.39
N ARG A 194 -5.95 21.70 -10.43
CA ARG A 194 -5.28 22.58 -11.38
C ARG A 194 -4.11 23.32 -10.74
N ASP A 195 -3.17 23.74 -11.56
CA ASP A 195 -2.01 24.55 -11.16
C ASP A 195 -1.78 25.66 -12.20
N PRO A 196 -2.02 26.95 -11.88
CA PRO A 196 -2.56 27.48 -10.62
C PRO A 196 -4.09 27.37 -10.52
N ASP A 197 -4.62 27.31 -9.29
CA ASP A 197 -6.06 27.42 -9.01
C ASP A 197 -6.31 28.05 -7.63
N THR A 198 -7.48 28.64 -7.43
CA THR A 198 -7.93 29.15 -6.12
C THR A 198 -8.58 28.08 -5.25
N TYR A 199 -8.88 26.92 -5.83
CA TYR A 199 -9.48 25.78 -5.14
C TYR A 199 -8.50 24.61 -5.09
N GLN A 200 -8.52 23.90 -3.96
CA GLN A 200 -7.69 22.73 -3.70
C GLN A 200 -7.96 21.61 -4.71
N TYR A 201 -9.22 21.48 -5.15
CA TYR A 201 -9.64 20.58 -6.21
C TYR A 201 -10.92 21.11 -6.87
N ARG A 202 -11.25 20.55 -8.03
CA ARG A 202 -12.47 20.76 -8.80
C ARG A 202 -13.16 19.42 -8.99
N ILE A 203 -14.49 19.45 -9.10
CA ILE A 203 -15.31 18.26 -9.32
C ILE A 203 -15.98 18.37 -10.67
N ILE A 204 -15.91 17.31 -11.46
CA ILE A 204 -16.62 17.20 -12.73
C ILE A 204 -17.51 15.96 -12.67
N ASP A 205 -18.82 16.15 -12.78
CA ASP A 205 -19.76 15.04 -12.77
C ASP A 205 -19.56 14.17 -14.03
N LEU A 206 -19.56 12.86 -13.87
CA LEU A 206 -19.54 11.93 -14.99
C LEU A 206 -20.95 11.77 -15.57
N PRO A 207 -21.08 11.59 -16.90
CA PRO A 207 -22.35 11.23 -17.51
C PRO A 207 -22.88 9.91 -16.93
N ARG A 208 -24.16 9.87 -16.54
CA ARG A 208 -24.79 8.64 -15.98
C ARG A 208 -24.72 7.44 -16.93
N GLN A 209 -24.66 7.70 -18.24
CA GLN A 209 -24.62 6.70 -19.32
C GLN A 209 -23.20 6.54 -19.89
N LEU A 210 -22.17 6.76 -19.07
CA LEU A 210 -20.77 6.67 -19.52
C LEU A 210 -20.45 5.29 -20.12
N THR A 211 -21.02 4.21 -19.58
CA THR A 211 -20.73 2.85 -20.06
C THR A 211 -21.60 2.37 -21.23
N ASP A 212 -22.58 3.15 -21.67
CA ASP A 212 -23.55 2.72 -22.68
C ASP A 212 -22.99 2.83 -24.10
N ALA A 213 -23.55 2.10 -25.07
CA ALA A 213 -23.16 2.21 -26.48
C ALA A 213 -23.47 3.61 -27.05
N PRO A 214 -22.75 4.09 -28.09
CA PRO A 214 -21.62 3.44 -28.77
C PRO A 214 -20.32 3.48 -27.96
N HIS A 215 -19.45 2.48 -28.17
CA HIS A 215 -18.19 2.29 -27.44
C HIS A 215 -16.96 2.64 -28.29
N SER A 216 -15.86 2.98 -27.61
CA SER A 216 -14.51 3.07 -28.19
C SER A 216 -14.45 3.98 -29.41
N MET A 217 -13.92 3.52 -30.54
CA MET A 217 -13.76 4.33 -31.77
C MET A 217 -15.09 4.83 -32.35
N ASN A 218 -16.20 4.16 -32.03
CA ASN A 218 -17.53 4.59 -32.47
C ASN A 218 -18.15 5.62 -31.52
N SER A 219 -17.57 5.81 -30.32
CA SER A 219 -18.03 6.81 -29.37
C SER A 219 -17.55 8.21 -29.79
N LYS A 220 -18.46 9.18 -29.74
CA LYS A 220 -18.07 10.59 -29.88
C LYS A 220 -17.42 11.06 -28.59
N GLU A 221 -16.46 11.97 -28.72
CA GLU A 221 -15.87 12.64 -27.58
C GLU A 221 -16.94 13.38 -26.77
N ILE A 222 -16.92 13.21 -25.45
CA ILE A 222 -17.90 13.82 -24.55
C ILE A 222 -17.29 15.11 -24.01
N ILE A 223 -17.90 16.24 -24.33
CA ILE A 223 -17.44 17.55 -23.88
C ILE A 223 -18.02 17.84 -22.50
N LEU A 224 -17.15 17.97 -21.49
CA LEU A 224 -17.54 18.38 -20.14
C LEU A 224 -17.45 19.90 -20.05
N SER A 225 -18.60 20.56 -20.00
CA SER A 225 -18.70 22.02 -20.16
C SER A 225 -18.30 22.81 -18.92
N SER A 226 -18.37 22.21 -17.73
CA SER A 226 -18.11 22.92 -16.47
C SER A 226 -17.54 22.01 -15.39
N SER A 227 -16.92 22.63 -14.39
CA SER A 227 -16.41 21.99 -13.19
C SER A 227 -16.89 22.74 -11.96
N LYS A 228 -17.40 22.04 -10.96
CA LYS A 228 -17.81 22.62 -9.67
C LYS A 228 -16.57 22.92 -8.81
N PRO A 229 -16.56 24.04 -8.07
CA PRO A 229 -15.48 24.35 -7.14
C PRO A 229 -15.49 23.39 -5.94
N GLY A 230 -14.30 22.94 -5.52
CA GLY A 230 -14.08 22.20 -4.27
C GLY A 230 -13.80 23.14 -3.10
N TYR A 231 -13.05 22.64 -2.11
CA TYR A 231 -12.56 23.45 -1.01
C TYR A 231 -11.62 24.55 -1.50
N GLN A 232 -11.79 25.78 -1.02
CA GLN A 232 -10.93 26.90 -1.37
C GLN A 232 -9.55 26.72 -0.70
N VAL A 233 -8.46 27.00 -1.42
CA VAL A 233 -7.11 26.93 -0.84
C VAL A 233 -7.05 27.90 0.35
N SER A 234 -6.83 27.35 1.54
CA SER A 234 -6.77 28.13 2.78
C SER A 234 -5.63 29.14 2.73
N SER A 235 -5.85 30.33 3.32
CA SER A 235 -4.78 31.31 3.55
C SER A 235 -3.66 30.76 4.42
N MET A 236 -3.89 29.68 5.17
CA MET A 236 -2.86 29.01 5.95
C MET A 236 -1.74 28.43 5.06
N ASN A 237 -2.04 28.03 3.82
CA ASN A 237 -1.02 27.64 2.84
C ASN A 237 -0.16 28.83 2.35
N ARG A 238 -0.60 30.08 2.56
CA ARG A 238 0.19 31.28 2.23
C ARG A 238 1.24 31.63 3.28
N LEU A 239 1.17 31.08 4.50
CA LEU A 239 2.24 31.28 5.49
C LEU A 239 3.57 30.62 5.08
N MET A 240 3.52 29.81 4.02
CA MET A 240 4.63 29.07 3.44
C MET A 240 5.18 29.77 2.18
N ASP A 241 5.44 31.09 2.25
CA ASP A 241 5.86 31.93 1.10
C ASP A 241 7.14 31.48 0.36
N GLN A 242 7.84 30.44 0.85
CA GLN A 242 9.05 29.88 0.24
C GLN A 242 8.90 28.40 -0.17
N VAL A 243 7.67 27.95 -0.37
CA VAL A 243 7.38 26.54 -0.58
C VAL A 243 6.72 26.32 -1.94
N GLU A 244 7.29 25.39 -2.71
CA GLU A 244 6.78 24.98 -4.01
C GLU A 244 5.88 23.75 -3.81
N LYS A 245 4.67 23.77 -4.37
CA LYS A 245 3.81 22.58 -4.37
C LYS A 245 4.46 21.52 -5.27
N HIS A 246 4.88 20.39 -4.71
CA HIS A 246 5.61 19.35 -5.43
C HIS A 246 4.65 18.34 -6.07
N GLU A 247 3.98 17.53 -5.25
CA GLU A 247 3.04 16.51 -5.68
C GLU A 247 1.74 16.60 -4.87
N ASN A 248 0.68 15.99 -5.40
CA ASN A 248 -0.60 15.87 -4.72
C ASN A 248 -1.29 14.55 -5.11
N VAL A 249 -1.98 13.96 -4.13
CA VAL A 249 -2.97 12.91 -4.37
C VAL A 249 -4.30 13.33 -3.75
N ILE A 250 -5.40 12.99 -4.42
CA ILE A 250 -6.77 13.28 -3.99
C ILE A 250 -7.61 12.02 -4.13
N SER A 251 -8.60 11.86 -3.25
CA SER A 251 -9.54 10.75 -3.31
C SER A 251 -10.85 11.07 -2.61
N GLN A 252 -11.95 10.53 -3.11
CA GLN A 252 -13.23 10.51 -2.41
C GLN A 252 -13.21 9.48 -1.28
N LEU A 253 -13.77 9.85 -0.14
CA LEU A 253 -13.98 8.97 1.00
C LEU A 253 -15.45 8.61 1.17
N TYR A 254 -15.71 7.54 1.92
CA TYR A 254 -17.04 7.13 2.30
C TYR A 254 -17.79 8.23 3.09
N SER A 255 -19.06 8.39 2.76
CA SER A 255 -20.02 9.17 3.52
C SER A 255 -21.36 8.40 3.54
N PRO A 256 -21.97 8.20 4.73
CA PRO A 256 -23.30 7.61 4.84
C PRO A 256 -24.40 8.58 4.36
N THR A 257 -24.14 9.89 4.40
CA THR A 257 -25.10 10.91 3.95
C THR A 257 -25.09 11.00 2.44
N GLU A 258 -26.24 10.67 1.83
CA GLU A 258 -26.48 10.88 0.40
C GLU A 258 -26.18 12.35 0.03
N ASP A 259 -25.61 12.58 -1.15
CA ASP A 259 -25.15 13.89 -1.65
C ASP A 259 -23.95 14.55 -0.94
N THR A 260 -23.43 13.96 0.15
CA THR A 260 -22.19 14.43 0.77
C THR A 260 -20.97 13.82 0.11
N LEU A 261 -20.22 14.67 -0.59
CA LEU A 261 -18.89 14.39 -1.10
C LEU A 261 -17.84 14.73 -0.03
N ARG A 262 -17.18 13.69 0.46
CA ARG A 262 -16.02 13.81 1.34
C ARG A 262 -14.76 13.55 0.52
N VAL A 263 -13.82 14.48 0.58
CA VAL A 263 -12.56 14.43 -0.19
C VAL A 263 -11.39 14.48 0.77
N PHE A 264 -10.49 13.52 0.59
CA PHE A 264 -9.17 13.50 1.18
C PHE A 264 -8.17 14.05 0.17
N SER A 265 -7.30 14.95 0.63
CA SER A 265 -6.24 15.55 -0.19
C SER A 265 -4.92 15.45 0.56
N LEU A 266 -3.91 14.86 -0.07
CA LEU A 266 -2.55 14.78 0.43
C LEU A 266 -1.67 15.62 -0.48
N ASP A 267 -1.24 16.77 0.03
CA ASP A 267 -0.31 17.64 -0.65
C ASP A 267 1.09 17.45 -0.10
N VAL A 268 2.08 17.55 -0.99
CA VAL A 268 3.45 17.73 -0.54
C VAL A 268 4.07 18.98 -1.12
N TYR A 269 4.76 19.64 -0.23
CA TYR A 269 5.27 20.98 -0.32
C TYR A 269 6.77 20.91 -0.15
N LYS A 270 7.51 21.36 -1.15
CA LYS A 270 8.97 21.40 -1.14
C LYS A 270 9.45 22.75 -0.64
N ALA A 271 10.17 22.76 0.47
CA ALA A 271 10.94 23.91 0.95
C ALA A 271 12.41 23.78 0.55
N ARG A 272 13.25 24.72 1.01
CA ARG A 272 14.70 24.69 0.73
C ARG A 272 15.41 23.48 1.33
N SER A 273 15.05 23.09 2.55
CA SER A 273 15.68 21.99 3.29
C SER A 273 14.74 20.81 3.54
N ASN A 274 13.43 21.03 3.53
CA ASN A 274 12.46 20.07 4.06
C ASN A 274 11.33 19.82 3.06
N PHE A 275 10.67 18.67 3.22
CA PHE A 275 9.38 18.42 2.61
C PHE A 275 8.30 18.47 3.68
N TYR A 276 7.18 19.10 3.35
CA TYR A 276 6.00 19.13 4.20
C TYR A 276 4.89 18.32 3.58
N VAL A 277 4.48 17.26 4.24
CA VAL A 277 3.34 16.43 3.86
C VAL A 277 2.12 16.93 4.64
N THR A 278 1.12 17.43 3.93
CA THR A 278 -0.12 17.92 4.55
C THR A 278 -1.31 17.13 4.07
N ALA A 279 -2.05 16.54 5.00
CA ALA A 279 -3.28 15.82 4.75
C ALA A 279 -4.48 16.69 5.15
N PHE A 280 -5.42 16.85 4.24
CA PHE A 280 -6.67 17.58 4.44
C PHE A 280 -7.85 16.63 4.28
N LEU A 281 -8.80 16.74 5.18
CA LEU A 281 -10.09 16.08 5.06
C LEU A 281 -11.19 17.12 5.03
N THR A 282 -11.90 17.15 3.92
CA THR A 282 -12.93 18.15 3.63
C THR A 282 -14.23 17.48 3.20
N ASP A 283 -15.38 18.04 3.58
CA ASP A 283 -16.66 17.60 3.05
C ASP A 283 -17.55 18.78 2.66
N ASN A 284 -18.55 18.51 1.83
CA ASN A 284 -19.50 19.50 1.34
C ASN A 284 -20.91 19.29 1.91
N ALA A 285 -20.99 18.59 3.05
CA ALA A 285 -22.23 18.14 3.68
C ALA A 285 -23.23 19.31 3.73
N SER A 286 -24.30 19.21 2.93
CA SER A 286 -25.30 20.26 2.83
C SER A 286 -26.11 20.26 4.12
N THR A 287 -25.91 21.28 4.93
CA THR A 287 -26.73 21.43 6.13
C THR A 287 -28.08 22.00 5.72
N VAL A 288 -29.08 21.15 5.55
CA VAL A 288 -30.46 21.57 5.53
C VAL A 288 -30.82 21.98 6.96
N THR A 289 -30.57 23.24 7.31
CA THR A 289 -31.06 23.80 8.57
C THR A 289 -32.59 23.83 8.56
N GLN A 290 -33.24 23.68 9.73
CA GLN A 290 -34.69 23.87 9.84
C GLN A 290 -35.16 25.23 9.27
N LEU A 291 -34.28 26.24 9.35
CA LEU A 291 -34.54 27.57 8.80
C LEU A 291 -34.50 27.60 7.27
N SER A 292 -33.57 26.88 6.63
CA SER A 292 -33.49 26.78 5.16
C SER A 292 -34.65 25.99 4.57
N THR A 293 -35.14 24.95 5.25
CA THR A 293 -36.38 24.25 4.86
C THR A 293 -37.62 25.11 5.05
N LEU A 294 -37.68 25.92 6.11
CA LEU A 294 -38.79 26.87 6.32
C LEU A 294 -38.80 28.02 5.31
N ARG A 295 -37.67 28.30 4.64
CA ARG A 295 -37.52 29.41 3.68
C ARG A 295 -37.50 29.00 2.21
N ASP A 296 -37.64 27.71 1.91
CA ASP A 296 -37.44 27.16 0.55
C ASP A 296 -36.11 27.61 -0.09
N GLU A 297 -35.08 27.87 0.73
CA GLU A 297 -33.76 28.27 0.24
C GLU A 297 -33.01 27.01 -0.22
N THR A 298 -32.55 27.01 -1.48
CA THR A 298 -31.68 25.93 -1.98
C THR A 298 -30.40 25.90 -1.14
N PRO A 299 -30.08 24.80 -0.43
CA PRO A 299 -28.91 24.74 0.42
C PRO A 299 -27.65 24.98 -0.40
N VAL A 300 -26.91 26.04 -0.05
CA VAL A 300 -25.60 26.30 -0.65
C VAL A 300 -24.63 25.31 -0.02
N SER A 301 -24.14 24.35 -0.81
CA SER A 301 -23.13 23.40 -0.37
C SER A 301 -21.84 24.18 -0.03
N THR A 302 -21.59 24.36 1.27
CA THR A 302 -20.35 24.96 1.77
C THR A 302 -19.37 23.86 2.09
N TRP A 303 -18.13 24.01 1.64
CA TRP A 303 -17.06 23.09 2.00
C TRP A 303 -16.57 23.36 3.42
N HIS A 304 -16.48 22.31 4.23
CA HIS A 304 -15.97 22.33 5.59
C HIS A 304 -14.65 21.58 5.66
N LEU A 305 -13.64 22.20 6.27
CA LEU A 305 -12.42 21.51 6.68
C LEU A 305 -12.70 20.76 7.99
N ARG A 306 -12.58 19.45 7.95
CA ARG A 306 -12.85 18.56 9.08
C ARG A 306 -11.60 18.21 9.86
N ASN A 307 -10.53 17.91 9.14
CA ASN A 307 -9.24 17.62 9.77
C ASN A 307 -8.08 18.11 8.89
N TYR A 308 -6.97 18.40 9.56
CA TYR A 308 -5.72 18.88 8.98
C TYR A 308 -4.56 18.30 9.79
N GLN A 309 -3.69 17.57 9.12
CA GLN A 309 -2.43 17.10 9.69
C GLN A 309 -1.28 17.58 8.81
N MET A 310 -0.21 18.04 9.45
CA MET A 310 1.03 18.41 8.78
C MET A 310 2.18 17.65 9.41
N ALA A 311 3.02 17.06 8.57
CA ALA A 311 4.27 16.46 8.97
C ALA A 311 5.42 17.08 8.19
N GLU A 312 6.51 17.30 8.90
CA GLU A 312 7.77 17.75 8.34
C GLU A 312 8.70 16.54 8.20
N ASP A 313 9.23 16.37 7.00
CA ASP A 313 10.28 15.42 6.69
C ASP A 313 11.56 16.22 6.40
N ASN A 314 12.44 16.27 7.40
CA ASN A 314 13.70 16.97 7.30
C ASN A 314 14.65 16.18 6.40
N TYR A 315 15.18 16.84 5.37
CA TYR A 315 16.26 16.26 4.58
C TYR A 315 17.52 17.09 4.77
N ASN A 316 18.54 16.50 5.38
CA ASN A 316 19.85 17.13 5.50
C ASN A 316 20.57 17.09 4.13
N GLU A 317 20.29 18.05 3.24
CA GLU A 317 21.18 18.34 2.11
C GLU A 317 22.58 18.75 2.62
N ASP A 318 22.64 19.43 3.77
CA ASP A 318 23.86 20.07 4.29
C ASP A 318 24.92 19.09 4.82
N ASP A 319 24.58 17.86 5.19
CA ASP A 319 25.57 16.88 5.63
C ASP A 319 26.49 16.43 4.47
N TYR A 320 25.99 16.46 3.22
CA TYR A 320 26.82 16.23 2.03
C TYR A 320 27.68 17.44 1.64
N PHE A 321 27.27 18.65 2.04
CA PHE A 321 27.99 19.89 1.70
C PHE A 321 29.10 20.24 2.70
N ARG A 322 29.01 19.80 3.96
CA ARG A 322 30.05 20.10 4.96
C ARG A 322 31.35 19.34 4.76
N ASP A 323 31.31 18.12 4.21
CA ASP A 323 32.51 17.30 3.99
C ASP A 323 33.18 17.51 2.63
N ASN A 324 32.49 18.15 1.68
CA ASN A 324 33.04 18.48 0.36
C ASN A 324 33.52 19.93 0.29
N GLY A 325 34.50 20.25 1.13
CA GLY A 325 35.30 21.45 0.93
C GLY A 325 36.01 21.38 -0.43
N ILE A 326 35.73 22.36 -1.31
CA ILE A 326 36.60 22.79 -2.43
C ILE A 326 36.50 21.96 -3.74
N LEU A 327 35.33 21.44 -4.13
CA LEU A 327 35.15 20.91 -5.49
C LEU A 327 33.89 21.48 -6.15
N ASP A 328 34.10 22.43 -7.09
CA ASP A 328 33.13 22.94 -8.06
C ASP A 328 32.71 21.81 -9.03
N ILE A 329 32.05 20.77 -8.51
CA ILE A 329 31.44 19.73 -9.34
C ILE A 329 30.13 20.33 -9.86
N PRO A 330 29.97 20.50 -11.19
CA PRO A 330 28.72 20.97 -11.75
C PRO A 330 27.61 20.02 -11.31
N ARG A 331 26.64 20.57 -10.58
CA ARG A 331 25.45 19.85 -10.08
C ARG A 331 24.80 19.13 -11.25
N THR A 332 25.00 17.83 -11.38
CA THR A 332 24.13 17.01 -12.23
C THR A 332 22.74 17.06 -11.60
N ASN A 333 21.71 17.32 -12.41
CA ASN A 333 20.33 17.43 -11.93
C ASN A 333 19.84 16.16 -11.19
N ASP A 334 20.54 15.02 -11.33
CA ASP A 334 20.23 13.74 -10.70
C ASP A 334 20.49 13.68 -9.18
N ASN A 335 21.31 14.58 -8.62
CA ASN A 335 21.52 14.63 -7.15
C ASN A 335 20.46 15.48 -6.42
N ARG A 336 19.44 15.99 -7.13
CA ARG A 336 18.31 16.64 -6.47
C ARG A 336 17.50 15.55 -5.77
N VAL A 337 17.50 15.60 -4.45
CA VAL A 337 16.67 14.84 -3.51
C VAL A 337 15.33 14.49 -4.15
N ARG A 338 15.16 13.22 -4.53
CA ARG A 338 13.88 12.70 -5.02
C ARG A 338 12.95 12.62 -3.83
N MET A 339 11.92 13.45 -3.82
CA MET A 339 10.84 13.26 -2.86
C MET A 339 10.25 11.85 -3.08
N PRO A 340 9.87 11.12 -2.03
CA PRO A 340 9.16 9.85 -2.18
C PRO A 340 7.91 10.07 -3.04
N SER A 341 7.64 9.14 -3.95
CA SER A 341 6.42 9.19 -4.74
C SER A 341 5.21 9.12 -3.81
N ILE A 342 4.35 10.15 -3.84
CA ILE A 342 3.15 10.11 -3.02
C ILE A 342 2.22 9.05 -3.61
N THR A 343 1.82 8.12 -2.77
CA THR A 343 0.79 7.14 -3.11
C THR A 343 -0.28 7.15 -2.04
N LEU A 344 -1.51 6.86 -2.46
CA LEU A 344 -2.65 6.74 -1.58
C LEU A 344 -3.32 5.43 -1.91
N SER A 345 -3.58 4.62 -0.89
CA SER A 345 -4.38 3.42 -1.04
C SER A 345 -5.60 3.48 -0.15
N ARG A 346 -6.71 2.98 -0.67
CA ARG A 346 -7.97 2.92 0.06
C ARG A 346 -8.65 1.58 -0.13
N SER A 347 -9.49 1.21 0.83
CA SER A 347 -10.42 0.08 0.71
C SER A 347 -11.44 0.31 -0.43
N THR A 348 -12.11 -0.74 -0.88
CA THR A 348 -13.10 -0.60 -1.97
C THR A 348 -14.34 0.16 -1.53
N ASP A 349 -14.65 0.16 -0.23
CA ASP A 349 -15.72 0.97 0.35
C ASP A 349 -15.26 2.39 0.73
N ALA A 350 -13.99 2.74 0.49
CA ALA A 350 -13.37 4.02 0.85
C ALA A 350 -13.48 4.42 2.33
N LYS A 351 -13.66 3.45 3.24
CA LYS A 351 -13.67 3.68 4.69
C LYS A 351 -12.28 3.71 5.31
N THR A 352 -11.34 2.95 4.77
CA THR A 352 -9.95 2.91 5.23
C THR A 352 -9.06 3.53 4.18
N VAL A 353 -8.21 4.48 4.57
CA VAL A 353 -7.20 5.06 3.69
C VAL A 353 -5.83 5.00 4.36
N ALA A 354 -4.82 4.57 3.62
CA ALA A 354 -3.43 4.52 4.02
C ALA A 354 -2.58 5.40 3.11
N PHE A 355 -1.65 6.15 3.70
CA PHE A 355 -0.78 7.07 2.98
C PHE A 355 0.54 7.32 3.73
N PRO A 356 1.63 7.63 3.00
CA PRO A 356 2.89 7.99 3.62
C PRO A 356 2.80 9.40 4.22
N ILE A 357 3.29 9.57 5.43
CA ILE A 357 3.40 10.86 6.12
C ILE A 357 4.84 11.38 6.15
N LYS A 358 5.81 10.46 6.04
CA LYS A 358 7.23 10.71 5.74
C LYS A 358 7.74 9.61 4.81
N ARG A 359 8.98 9.72 4.36
CA ARG A 359 9.66 8.71 3.54
C ARG A 359 9.54 7.27 4.05
N THR A 360 9.74 7.07 5.34
CA THR A 360 9.74 5.74 5.97
C THR A 360 8.53 5.51 6.88
N GLN A 361 7.57 6.44 6.90
CA GLN A 361 6.46 6.41 7.83
C GLN A 361 5.13 6.52 7.09
N PHE A 362 4.16 5.68 7.47
CA PHE A 362 2.79 5.79 6.97
C PHE A 362 1.78 5.91 8.11
N MET A 363 0.60 6.41 7.75
CA MET A 363 -0.55 6.56 8.64
C MET A 363 -1.81 6.03 7.94
N THR A 364 -2.81 5.67 8.73
CA THR A 364 -4.15 5.33 8.22
C THR A 364 -5.23 6.21 8.84
N VAL A 365 -6.30 6.39 8.10
CA VAL A 365 -7.49 7.15 8.49
C VAL A 365 -8.71 6.27 8.24
N ASP A 366 -9.57 6.14 9.25
CA ASP A 366 -10.59 5.09 9.31
C ASP A 366 -11.98 5.63 9.62
N TYR A 367 -12.96 5.30 8.80
CA TYR A 367 -14.34 5.66 9.06
C TYR A 367 -14.88 4.94 10.30
N MET A 368 -15.55 5.71 11.17
CA MET A 368 -16.27 5.23 12.33
C MET A 368 -17.67 5.87 12.38
N ASP A 369 -18.66 5.09 12.79
CA ASP A 369 -20.03 5.52 13.08
C ASP A 369 -20.30 5.66 14.59
N ASN A 370 -19.53 4.97 15.44
CA ASN A 370 -19.66 5.07 16.89
C ASN A 370 -18.76 6.16 17.51
N VAL A 371 -19.24 7.40 17.45
CA VAL A 371 -18.56 8.55 18.05
C VAL A 371 -18.52 8.51 19.59
N ASN A 372 -19.44 7.80 20.24
CA ASN A 372 -19.49 7.72 21.70
C ASN A 372 -18.25 7.04 22.27
N ALA A 373 -17.72 6.02 21.58
CA ALA A 373 -16.49 5.33 21.97
C ALA A 373 -15.29 6.29 22.08
N LEU A 374 -15.20 7.31 21.21
CA LEU A 374 -14.14 8.31 21.24
C LEU A 374 -14.29 9.27 22.42
N ILE A 375 -15.54 9.69 22.71
CA ILE A 375 -15.84 10.57 23.84
C ILE A 375 -15.49 9.87 25.15
N GLU A 376 -15.83 8.59 25.28
CA GLU A 376 -15.53 7.78 26.47
C GLU A 376 -14.02 7.59 26.69
N GLN A 377 -13.25 7.39 25.62
CA GLN A 377 -11.81 7.20 25.72
C GLN A 377 -11.05 8.49 26.03
N ASN A 378 -11.44 9.61 25.40
CA ASN A 378 -10.73 10.87 25.56
C ASN A 378 -11.67 12.08 25.37
N ASN A 379 -12.08 12.69 26.48
CA ASN A 379 -12.91 13.91 26.47
C ASN A 379 -12.31 15.07 25.63
N LYS A 380 -10.99 15.11 25.41
CA LYS A 380 -10.35 16.13 24.56
C LYS A 380 -10.64 15.93 23.06
N GLN A 381 -10.99 14.72 22.63
CA GLN A 381 -11.34 14.44 21.23
C GLN A 381 -12.71 15.01 20.84
N LYS A 382 -13.56 15.36 21.83
CA LYS A 382 -14.90 15.92 21.59
C LYS A 382 -14.90 17.21 20.78
N ASP A 383 -13.82 18.00 20.87
CA ASP A 383 -13.69 19.25 20.13
C ASP A 383 -13.39 19.04 18.64
N TRP A 384 -12.89 17.86 18.27
CA TRP A 384 -12.49 17.47 16.91
C TRP A 384 -13.58 16.69 16.16
N LEU A 385 -14.66 16.34 16.85
CA LEU A 385 -15.78 15.62 16.25
C LEU A 385 -16.52 16.49 15.25
N TYR A 386 -17.06 15.85 14.21
CA TYR A 386 -17.73 16.56 13.15
C TYR A 386 -19.04 17.13 13.66
N ARG A 387 -19.28 18.40 13.34
CA ARG A 387 -20.49 19.12 13.71
C ARG A 387 -21.23 19.56 12.46
N ASN A 388 -22.55 19.49 12.52
CA ASN A 388 -23.39 20.16 11.54
C ASN A 388 -23.37 21.69 11.77
N SER A 389 -24.06 22.45 10.93
CA SER A 389 -24.12 23.92 11.06
C SER A 389 -24.85 24.39 12.33
N GLU A 390 -25.66 23.53 12.95
CA GLU A 390 -26.32 23.77 14.23
C GLU A 390 -25.39 23.48 15.43
N GLY A 391 -24.15 23.03 15.18
CA GLY A 391 -23.17 22.69 16.22
C GLY A 391 -23.35 21.32 16.87
N VAL A 392 -24.32 20.53 16.38
CA VAL A 392 -24.62 19.17 16.84
C VAL A 392 -23.57 18.21 16.29
N ILE A 393 -23.04 17.35 17.16
CA ILE A 393 -22.09 16.30 16.79
C ILE A 393 -22.80 15.28 15.89
N ILE A 394 -22.21 15.01 14.73
CA ILE A 394 -22.70 14.03 13.77
C ILE A 394 -22.13 12.67 14.18
N PRO A 395 -22.90 11.56 14.12
CA PRO A 395 -22.42 10.21 14.42
C PRO A 395 -21.58 9.62 13.27
N GLU A 396 -20.66 10.42 12.75
CA GLU A 396 -19.67 9.98 11.77
C GLU A 396 -18.37 10.71 12.05
N TYR A 397 -17.26 9.97 11.96
CA TYR A 397 -15.94 10.52 12.14
C TYR A 397 -14.95 9.67 11.37
N TYR A 398 -13.93 10.29 10.79
CA TYR A 398 -12.76 9.54 10.40
C TYR A 398 -11.80 9.58 11.56
N TYR A 399 -11.48 8.42 12.12
CA TYR A 399 -10.50 8.28 13.18
C TYR A 399 -9.11 8.66 12.68
N TRP A 400 -8.57 9.67 13.36
CA TRP A 400 -7.17 10.05 13.28
C TRP A 400 -6.54 9.71 14.62
N PRO A 401 -5.42 8.99 14.63
CA PRO A 401 -4.62 8.86 15.84
C PRO A 401 -3.99 10.21 16.18
N LEU A 402 -4.69 10.99 17.00
CA LEU A 402 -4.30 12.33 17.44
C LEU A 402 -3.20 12.32 18.51
N ASP A 403 -2.86 11.16 19.08
CA ASP A 403 -1.72 11.03 19.99
C ASP A 403 -0.43 10.98 19.16
N ASP A 404 0.33 12.09 19.16
CA ASP A 404 1.50 12.47 18.33
C ASP A 404 2.54 11.39 17.96
N TYR A 405 2.51 10.20 18.55
CA TYR A 405 3.51 9.13 18.33
C TYR A 405 2.97 7.71 18.32
N LYS A 406 1.65 7.46 18.51
CA LYS A 406 1.20 6.09 18.83
C LYS A 406 0.79 5.22 17.65
N GLU A 407 0.48 5.77 16.48
CA GLU A 407 0.02 5.00 15.31
C GLU A 407 0.61 5.52 13.99
N VAL A 408 1.82 6.07 14.07
CA VAL A 408 2.70 6.23 12.91
C VAL A 408 3.53 4.95 12.81
N TYR A 409 3.51 4.30 11.65
CA TYR A 409 4.17 3.01 11.46
C TYR A 409 5.47 3.20 10.70
N ASP A 410 6.57 2.77 11.32
CA ASP A 410 7.90 2.84 10.75
C ASP A 410 8.19 1.65 9.82
N VAL A 411 8.85 1.98 8.70
CA VAL A 411 9.39 1.04 7.72
C VAL A 411 10.91 1.16 7.75
N TYR A 412 11.60 0.06 8.02
CA TYR A 412 13.03 0.08 8.38
C TYR A 412 13.97 0.10 7.17
N ASP A 413 13.53 -0.43 6.02
CA ASP A 413 14.43 -0.77 4.91
C ASP A 413 14.37 0.22 3.72
N GLY A 414 13.96 1.48 3.92
CA GLY A 414 14.08 2.56 2.90
C GLY A 414 12.79 3.30 2.57
N ASP A 415 12.85 4.17 1.56
CA ASP A 415 11.73 5.04 1.17
C ASP A 415 10.52 4.20 0.68
N ILE A 416 9.33 4.54 1.17
CA ILE A 416 8.05 3.95 0.75
C ILE A 416 7.78 4.36 -0.69
N LEU A 417 7.67 3.36 -1.58
CA LEU A 417 7.31 3.58 -2.98
C LEU A 417 5.81 3.45 -3.23
N GLY A 418 5.13 2.60 -2.47
CA GLY A 418 3.71 2.39 -2.63
C GLY A 418 3.07 1.63 -1.48
N LEU A 419 1.75 1.77 -1.41
CA LEU A 419 0.90 1.10 -0.45
C LEU A 419 -0.30 0.48 -1.19
N LYS A 420 -0.80 -0.63 -0.66
CA LYS A 420 -2.06 -1.24 -1.09
C LYS A 420 -2.83 -1.75 0.12
N VAL A 421 -4.06 -1.32 0.27
CA VAL A 421 -5.05 -1.80 1.24
C VAL A 421 -5.93 -2.80 0.50
N ASN A 422 -6.28 -3.92 1.13
CA ASN A 422 -7.24 -4.86 0.55
C ASN A 422 -8.67 -4.27 0.54
N ASN A 423 -9.58 -4.95 -0.14
CA ASN A 423 -10.95 -4.47 -0.31
C ASN A 423 -11.66 -4.16 1.03
N ASP A 424 -11.43 -5.01 2.04
CA ASP A 424 -12.09 -4.91 3.36
C ASP A 424 -11.37 -3.96 4.35
N GLY A 425 -10.20 -3.42 4.00
CA GLY A 425 -9.42 -2.59 4.93
C GLY A 425 -8.73 -3.34 6.08
N THR A 426 -8.59 -4.67 5.98
CA THR A 426 -8.03 -5.54 7.02
C THR A 426 -6.56 -5.91 6.81
N LEU A 427 -6.06 -5.83 5.58
CA LEU A 427 -4.68 -6.09 5.19
C LEU A 427 -4.09 -4.87 4.47
N LEU A 428 -2.81 -4.61 4.71
CA LEU A 428 -2.06 -3.53 4.08
C LEU A 428 -0.70 -4.05 3.65
N ALA A 429 -0.35 -3.88 2.39
CA ALA A 429 0.99 -4.09 1.86
C ALA A 429 1.68 -2.75 1.66
N VAL A 430 2.91 -2.63 2.13
CA VAL A 430 3.78 -1.45 1.95
C VAL A 430 5.08 -1.92 1.30
N TRP A 431 5.45 -1.34 0.16
CA TRP A 431 6.70 -1.71 -0.50
C TRP A 431 7.67 -0.54 -0.64
N THR A 432 8.97 -0.85 -0.54
CA THR A 432 10.05 0.15 -0.48
C THR A 432 10.91 0.16 -1.73
N GLU A 433 11.78 1.15 -1.84
CA GLU A 433 12.77 1.28 -2.91
C GLU A 433 13.73 0.09 -3.00
N ASN A 434 13.96 -0.59 -1.88
CA ASN A 434 14.80 -1.77 -1.77
C ASN A 434 14.03 -3.08 -2.06
N ASN A 435 12.82 -2.99 -2.62
CA ASN A 435 11.95 -4.12 -2.96
C ASN A 435 11.54 -5.01 -1.78
N PHE A 436 11.52 -4.47 -0.55
CA PHE A 436 10.86 -5.13 0.57
C PHE A 436 9.35 -4.92 0.46
N ILE A 437 8.55 -5.91 0.88
CA ILE A 437 7.10 -5.77 1.03
C ILE A 437 6.71 -6.15 2.45
N TYR A 438 6.27 -5.18 3.23
CA TYR A 438 5.75 -5.37 4.57
C TYR A 438 4.24 -5.60 4.51
N ILE A 439 3.78 -6.70 5.09
CA ILE A 439 2.37 -7.07 5.12
C ILE A 439 1.86 -6.88 6.54
N TYR A 440 0.99 -5.89 6.72
CA TYR A 440 0.32 -5.58 7.97
C TYR A 440 -1.10 -6.18 7.98
N LYS A 441 -1.53 -6.62 9.15
CA LYS A 441 -2.90 -7.09 9.42
C LYS A 441 -3.49 -6.31 10.59
N ARG A 442 -4.78 -5.97 10.51
CA ARG A 442 -5.50 -5.33 11.61
C ARG A 442 -5.88 -6.32 12.71
N GLY A 443 -5.81 -5.86 13.95
CA GLY A 443 -6.46 -6.50 15.11
C GLY A 443 -5.57 -7.52 15.77
N ALA A 444 -6.14 -8.58 16.35
CA ALA A 444 -5.33 -9.73 16.69
C ALA A 444 -4.74 -10.26 15.38
N GLY A 445 -3.52 -9.83 15.07
CA GLY A 445 -2.58 -10.63 14.31
C GLY A 445 -2.61 -12.04 14.90
N ASP A 446 -2.19 -13.03 14.14
CA ASP A 446 -2.38 -14.44 14.48
C ASP A 446 -1.72 -14.88 15.84
N ASP A 447 -1.19 -13.92 16.61
CA ASP A 447 -0.40 -13.95 17.84
C ASP A 447 -1.17 -13.63 19.16
N HIS A 448 -2.49 -13.34 19.18
CA HIS A 448 -3.14 -12.84 20.41
C HIS A 448 -4.27 -13.68 21.03
N VAL A 449 -4.46 -14.93 20.62
CA VAL A 449 -5.19 -15.89 21.47
C VAL A 449 -4.21 -16.49 22.49
N ILE A 450 -3.75 -15.68 23.44
CA ILE A 450 -3.29 -16.23 24.72
C ILE A 450 -4.57 -16.70 25.40
N GLN A 451 -4.94 -17.96 25.18
CA GLN A 451 -5.94 -18.63 26.01
C GLN A 451 -5.39 -18.61 27.44
N ASP A 452 -5.94 -17.73 28.26
CA ASP A 452 -5.71 -17.69 29.69
C ASP A 452 -6.43 -18.90 30.33
N ASN A 453 -5.94 -20.10 30.03
CA ASN A 453 -6.43 -21.38 30.56
C ASN A 453 -6.13 -21.53 32.06
N SER A 454 -5.51 -20.52 32.69
CA SER A 454 -5.17 -20.48 34.12
C SER A 454 -6.38 -20.39 35.06
N GLN A 455 -7.58 -20.06 34.57
CA GLN A 455 -8.76 -19.87 35.42
C GLN A 455 -9.80 -20.99 35.39
N GLN A 456 -9.67 -22.00 34.52
CA GLN A 456 -10.65 -23.09 34.42
C GLN A 456 -10.29 -24.39 35.15
N GLU A 457 -9.06 -24.55 35.66
CA GLU A 457 -8.66 -25.77 36.39
C GLU A 457 -8.99 -25.78 37.89
N ASN A 458 -9.50 -24.68 38.48
CA ASN A 458 -9.77 -24.60 39.91
C ASN A 458 -11.26 -24.77 40.33
N HIS A 459 -12.14 -25.24 39.43
CA HIS A 459 -13.55 -25.42 39.78
C HIS A 459 -14.14 -26.83 39.69
N ASN A 460 -13.34 -27.86 39.41
CA ASN A 460 -13.82 -29.25 39.45
C ASN A 460 -13.01 -30.12 40.43
N LYS A 461 -13.20 -29.85 41.72
CA LYS A 461 -12.95 -30.83 42.79
C LYS A 461 -13.85 -30.50 43.96
N ASN A 462 -15.03 -31.11 43.97
CA ASN A 462 -15.75 -31.62 45.14
C ASN A 462 -17.18 -31.92 44.69
N ASP A 463 -17.47 -33.21 44.49
CA ASP A 463 -18.60 -33.90 45.09
C ASP A 463 -18.67 -35.31 44.50
N ALA A 464 -18.20 -36.26 45.30
CA ALA A 464 -18.44 -37.68 45.10
C ALA A 464 -19.52 -38.06 46.10
N ASP A 465 -20.69 -38.48 45.62
CA ASP A 465 -21.58 -39.36 46.35
C ASP A 465 -22.24 -40.36 45.38
N PRO A 466 -22.45 -41.63 45.80
CA PRO A 466 -22.89 -42.70 44.91
C PRO A 466 -24.40 -42.95 45.06
N VAL A 467 -25.14 -43.05 43.95
CA VAL A 467 -26.49 -43.63 43.96
C VAL A 467 -26.65 -44.64 42.83
N LYS A 468 -27.20 -45.78 43.24
CA LYS A 468 -27.53 -47.01 42.53
C LYS A 468 -28.65 -46.83 41.50
N ASN A 469 -28.59 -47.73 40.50
CA ASN A 469 -29.65 -48.45 39.78
C ASN A 469 -30.90 -47.67 39.33
N ASP A 470 -31.24 -47.79 38.03
CA ASP A 470 -32.32 -48.67 37.60
C ASP A 470 -32.34 -48.86 36.08
N ASP A 471 -32.72 -50.08 35.69
CA ASP A 471 -32.94 -50.59 34.34
C ASP A 471 -34.11 -49.88 33.64
N VAL A 472 -33.97 -49.51 32.36
CA VAL A 472 -35.07 -49.44 31.39
C VAL A 472 -34.52 -49.68 29.97
N ASP A 473 -35.03 -50.74 29.34
CA ASP A 473 -34.97 -51.04 27.91
C ASP A 473 -35.75 -50.01 27.08
N ASP A 474 -35.28 -49.70 25.86
CA ASP A 474 -36.05 -49.88 24.61
C ASP A 474 -35.45 -49.07 23.44
N ASP A 475 -35.28 -49.81 22.34
CA ASP A 475 -35.43 -49.45 20.93
C ASP A 475 -35.36 -47.98 20.49
N GLU A 476 -34.46 -47.66 19.54
CA GLU A 476 -34.87 -47.42 18.16
C GLU A 476 -33.71 -47.17 17.20
N ALA A 477 -33.91 -47.65 15.98
CA ALA A 477 -33.03 -47.55 14.84
C ALA A 477 -32.85 -46.10 14.33
N GLN A 478 -31.63 -45.76 13.89
CA GLN A 478 -31.44 -44.95 12.67
C GLN A 478 -29.96 -44.81 12.24
N GLY A 479 -29.69 -45.26 11.01
CA GLY A 479 -28.96 -44.50 9.99
C GLY A 479 -27.54 -44.01 10.28
N THR A 480 -26.54 -44.87 10.10
CA THR A 480 -25.14 -44.45 9.96
C THR A 480 -24.92 -43.66 8.65
N LYS A 481 -24.93 -42.32 8.73
CA LYS A 481 -24.21 -41.45 7.78
C LYS A 481 -22.92 -40.97 8.44
N LYS A 482 -21.81 -41.62 8.08
CA LYS A 482 -20.45 -41.13 8.36
C LYS A 482 -20.20 -39.85 7.56
N TYR A 483 -20.17 -38.71 8.22
CA TYR A 483 -19.48 -37.52 7.71
C TYR A 483 -18.00 -37.62 8.10
N PRO A 484 -17.05 -37.35 7.19
CA PRO A 484 -15.66 -37.22 7.58
C PRO A 484 -15.49 -35.90 8.34
N HIS A 485 -15.19 -35.98 9.64
CA HIS A 485 -14.62 -34.86 10.37
C HIS A 485 -13.23 -34.58 9.80
N SER A 486 -13.11 -33.59 8.92
CA SER A 486 -11.84 -32.94 8.63
C SER A 486 -11.47 -32.09 9.85
N THR A 487 -10.71 -32.66 10.77
CA THR A 487 -9.98 -31.88 11.79
C THR A 487 -8.84 -31.17 11.08
N THR A 488 -9.09 -29.96 10.60
CA THR A 488 -8.04 -29.03 10.20
C THR A 488 -7.35 -28.60 11.48
N THR A 489 -6.26 -29.27 11.85
CA THR A 489 -5.36 -28.83 12.91
C THR A 489 -4.69 -27.54 12.47
N THR A 490 -5.31 -26.40 12.82
CA THR A 490 -4.68 -25.09 12.75
C THR A 490 -3.43 -25.13 13.61
N THR A 491 -2.28 -25.16 12.96
CA THR A 491 -0.98 -25.17 13.65
C THR A 491 -0.83 -23.81 14.32
N THR A 492 -0.84 -23.80 15.65
CA THR A 492 -0.61 -22.60 16.47
C THR A 492 0.77 -22.05 16.16
N LEU A 493 0.84 -20.76 15.84
CA LEU A 493 2.04 -20.09 15.38
C LEU A 493 3.05 -19.87 16.52
N PRO A 494 4.37 -19.89 16.22
CA PRO A 494 5.40 -19.55 17.19
C PRO A 494 5.34 -18.05 17.55
N ILE A 495 5.42 -17.82 18.85
CA ILE A 495 5.34 -16.53 19.54
C ILE A 495 6.52 -15.63 19.12
N LYS A 496 6.26 -14.34 18.86
CA LYS A 496 7.28 -13.28 18.77
C LYS A 496 8.24 -13.35 19.95
N SER A 497 9.50 -13.73 19.70
CA SER A 497 10.57 -13.47 20.66
C SER A 497 11.01 -12.01 20.48
N LEU A 498 11.24 -11.30 21.59
CA LEU A 498 11.77 -9.93 21.54
C LEU A 498 13.14 -9.97 20.84
N SER A 499 13.44 -8.98 19.99
CA SER A 499 14.76 -8.91 19.34
C SER A 499 15.88 -8.95 20.40
N LEU A 500 16.96 -9.68 20.11
CA LEU A 500 18.08 -9.79 21.06
C LEU A 500 18.73 -8.44 21.35
N ILE A 501 18.59 -7.44 20.47
CA ILE A 501 19.04 -6.06 20.71
C ILE A 501 18.21 -5.43 21.83
N ASP A 502 16.89 -5.61 21.82
CA ASP A 502 16.04 -5.14 22.91
C ASP A 502 16.31 -5.93 24.21
N HIS A 503 16.58 -7.23 24.12
CA HIS A 503 17.00 -8.02 25.28
C HIS A 503 18.39 -7.63 25.80
N LEU A 504 19.36 -7.35 24.94
CA LEU A 504 20.72 -6.93 25.32
C LEU A 504 20.73 -5.50 25.84
N ASP A 505 19.97 -4.57 25.28
CA ASP A 505 19.85 -3.21 25.80
C ASP A 505 19.19 -3.19 27.18
N VAL A 506 18.22 -4.08 27.42
CA VAL A 506 17.60 -4.29 28.74
C VAL A 506 18.55 -5.01 29.70
N LEU A 507 19.31 -6.00 29.24
CA LEU A 507 20.22 -6.82 30.07
C LEU A 507 21.53 -6.09 30.40
N LEU A 508 22.02 -5.23 29.50
CA LEU A 508 23.17 -4.33 29.68
C LEU A 508 22.77 -3.01 30.38
N GLY A 509 21.49 -2.80 30.66
CA GLY A 509 20.98 -1.60 31.35
C GLY A 509 21.13 -0.29 30.56
N LEU A 510 21.34 -0.39 29.25
CA LEU A 510 21.48 0.75 28.33
C LEU A 510 20.12 1.38 27.97
N ARG A 511 19.04 0.59 28.04
CA ARG A 511 17.66 1.06 28.11
C ARG A 511 17.06 0.67 29.46
N LEU A 512 16.45 1.63 30.16
CA LEU A 512 15.43 1.30 31.15
C LEU A 512 14.36 0.51 30.40
N ALA A 513 14.05 -0.71 30.87
CA ALA A 513 12.94 -1.49 30.35
C ALA A 513 11.76 -0.54 30.16
N LEU A 514 11.28 -0.41 28.91
CA LEU A 514 10.03 0.29 28.67
C LEU A 514 9.06 -0.34 29.67
N PRO A 515 8.41 0.45 30.57
CA PRO A 515 7.44 -0.13 31.47
C PRO A 515 6.53 -0.94 30.57
N SER A 516 6.45 -2.26 30.82
CA SER A 516 5.61 -3.16 30.03
C SER A 516 4.25 -2.52 30.01
N ALA A 517 3.97 -1.74 28.97
CA ALA A 517 2.79 -0.94 28.90
C ALA A 517 1.75 -2.01 28.72
N THR A 518 1.08 -2.36 29.83
CA THR A 518 -0.07 -3.24 29.83
C THR A 518 -0.87 -2.76 28.65
N PRO A 519 -1.01 -3.54 27.56
CA PRO A 519 -1.52 -3.03 26.30
C PRO A 519 -2.82 -2.36 26.66
N ALA A 520 -2.83 -1.02 26.58
CA ALA A 520 -3.94 -0.25 27.10
C ALA A 520 -5.15 -0.81 26.39
N LYS A 521 -6.09 -1.40 27.14
CA LYS A 521 -7.24 -2.11 26.56
C LYS A 521 -7.86 -1.18 25.54
N GLN A 522 -7.59 -1.46 24.27
CA GLN A 522 -8.10 -0.64 23.19
C GLN A 522 -9.61 -0.84 23.23
N HIS A 523 -10.37 0.27 23.18
CA HIS A 523 -11.82 0.18 23.18
C HIS A 523 -12.25 -0.69 21.99
N PRO A 524 -13.14 -1.69 22.18
CA PRO A 524 -13.49 -2.66 21.14
C PRO A 524 -14.05 -2.01 19.87
N ASP A 525 -14.62 -0.81 20.00
CA ASP A 525 -15.22 -0.07 18.89
C ASP A 525 -14.21 0.80 18.11
N LEU A 526 -12.95 0.90 18.54
CA LEU A 526 -11.93 1.64 17.79
C LEU A 526 -11.34 0.75 16.67
N PRO A 527 -10.94 1.36 15.53
CA PRO A 527 -10.22 0.66 14.49
C PRO A 527 -9.02 -0.09 15.08
N PRO A 528 -8.94 -1.41 14.88
CA PRO A 528 -7.83 -2.18 15.40
C PRO A 528 -6.51 -1.73 14.78
N ARG A 529 -5.45 -1.70 15.59
CA ARG A 529 -4.11 -1.33 15.13
C ARG A 529 -3.56 -2.28 14.07
N TRP A 530 -2.63 -1.76 13.27
CA TRP A 530 -1.86 -2.56 12.33
C TRP A 530 -0.73 -3.29 13.06
N TYR A 531 -0.62 -4.58 12.82
CA TYR A 531 0.50 -5.39 13.27
C TYR A 531 1.22 -5.93 12.05
N LEU A 532 2.54 -5.76 12.02
CA LEU A 532 3.37 -6.40 11.01
C LEU A 532 3.21 -7.92 11.14
N ARG A 533 2.67 -8.53 10.10
CA ARG A 533 2.37 -9.97 10.03
C ARG A 533 3.53 -10.70 9.37
N MET A 534 3.99 -10.22 8.21
CA MET A 534 4.99 -10.89 7.37
C MET A 534 5.79 -9.88 6.55
N VAL A 535 6.94 -10.30 6.05
CA VAL A 535 7.77 -9.50 5.13
C VAL A 535 8.16 -10.35 3.92
N ILE A 536 8.10 -9.80 2.72
CA ILE A 536 8.72 -10.39 1.53
C ILE A 536 10.03 -9.65 1.30
N THR A 537 11.13 -10.38 1.39
CA THR A 537 12.47 -9.87 1.13
C THR A 537 12.85 -10.09 -0.34
N PRO A 538 13.69 -9.22 -0.91
CA PRO A 538 14.25 -9.46 -2.24
C PRO A 538 15.06 -10.78 -2.26
N HIS A 539 14.55 -11.81 -2.93
CA HIS A 539 15.16 -13.15 -2.94
C HIS A 539 16.50 -13.24 -3.71
N ASP A 540 16.86 -12.22 -4.51
CA ASP A 540 18.10 -12.21 -5.27
C ASP A 540 18.90 -10.94 -4.97
N LYS A 541 20.10 -11.10 -4.40
CA LYS A 541 21.12 -10.02 -4.33
C LYS A 541 21.61 -9.58 -5.71
N SER A 542 21.06 -10.13 -6.80
CA SER A 542 21.40 -9.67 -8.14
C SER A 542 20.93 -8.23 -8.32
N SER A 543 21.87 -7.36 -8.70
CA SER A 543 21.65 -5.92 -8.97
C SER A 543 20.66 -5.64 -10.12
N ARG A 544 19.96 -6.67 -10.62
CA ARG A 544 18.96 -6.60 -11.70
C ARG A 544 17.55 -6.95 -11.25
N GLN A 545 17.29 -7.11 -9.96
CA GLN A 545 15.91 -7.33 -9.51
C GLN A 545 15.05 -6.14 -9.96
N ALA A 546 14.00 -6.45 -10.71
CA ALA A 546 13.10 -5.44 -11.21
C ALA A 546 12.39 -4.77 -10.03
N ARG A 547 12.37 -3.43 -10.05
CA ARG A 547 11.59 -2.63 -9.12
C ARG A 547 10.14 -3.12 -9.07
N ILE A 548 9.59 -3.25 -7.87
CA ILE A 548 8.17 -3.52 -7.67
C ILE A 548 7.38 -2.30 -8.13
N ASP A 549 6.51 -2.49 -9.12
CA ASP A 549 5.70 -1.41 -9.69
C ASP A 549 4.35 -1.29 -8.96
N THR A 550 3.69 -2.43 -8.67
CA THR A 550 2.39 -2.44 -7.98
C THR A 550 2.12 -3.78 -7.30
N VAL A 551 1.28 -3.74 -6.27
CA VAL A 551 0.81 -4.92 -5.53
C VAL A 551 -0.71 -4.92 -5.49
N ASP A 552 -1.35 -6.09 -5.53
CA ASP A 552 -2.79 -6.24 -5.38
C ASP A 552 -3.16 -7.46 -4.51
N PHE A 553 -4.29 -7.37 -3.82
CA PHE A 553 -4.81 -8.47 -2.99
C PHE A 553 -5.88 -9.24 -3.75
N VAL A 554 -5.90 -10.56 -3.59
CA VAL A 554 -6.94 -11.43 -4.14
C VAL A 554 -7.47 -12.31 -3.05
N ASN A 555 -8.77 -12.20 -2.77
CA ASN A 555 -9.45 -13.15 -1.89
C ASN A 555 -10.14 -14.21 -2.75
N ALA A 556 -9.72 -15.46 -2.61
CA ALA A 556 -10.23 -16.58 -3.39
C ALA A 556 -11.54 -17.14 -2.81
N ILE A 557 -12.50 -16.31 -2.40
CA ILE A 557 -13.75 -16.75 -1.72
C ILE A 557 -14.57 -17.69 -2.61
N SER A 558 -14.62 -17.43 -3.92
CA SER A 558 -15.44 -18.16 -4.90
C SER A 558 -14.64 -19.08 -5.82
N SER A 559 -13.39 -19.39 -5.44
CA SER A 559 -12.55 -20.29 -6.21
C SER A 559 -13.10 -21.72 -6.16
N PRO A 560 -13.31 -22.40 -7.30
CA PRO A 560 -13.75 -23.81 -7.32
C PRO A 560 -12.65 -24.80 -6.85
N TYR A 561 -11.53 -24.31 -6.32
CA TYR A 561 -10.35 -25.11 -5.96
C TYR A 561 -10.22 -25.31 -4.45
N GLU A 562 -9.39 -26.27 -4.01
CA GLU A 562 -9.20 -26.73 -2.61
C GLU A 562 -8.74 -25.64 -1.61
N HIS A 563 -8.60 -24.39 -2.05
CA HIS A 563 -8.11 -23.24 -1.28
C HIS A 563 -9.09 -22.06 -1.29
N ALA A 564 -10.39 -22.35 -1.39
CA ALA A 564 -11.43 -21.32 -1.27
C ALA A 564 -11.33 -20.63 0.10
N GLY A 565 -11.29 -19.29 0.09
CA GLY A 565 -11.18 -18.46 1.30
C GLY A 565 -9.75 -18.02 1.68
N ASN A 566 -8.72 -18.47 0.95
CA ASN A 566 -7.35 -17.97 1.17
C ASN A 566 -7.15 -16.58 0.58
N ASN A 567 -6.34 -15.77 1.27
CA ASN A 567 -5.88 -14.48 0.77
C ASN A 567 -4.53 -14.62 0.06
N TYR A 568 -4.44 -14.02 -1.13
CA TYR A 568 -3.25 -14.01 -1.96
C TYR A 568 -2.76 -12.58 -2.17
N LEU A 569 -1.45 -12.44 -2.28
CA LEU A 569 -0.79 -11.20 -2.70
C LEU A 569 -0.20 -11.41 -4.10
N LEU A 570 -0.56 -10.53 -5.02
CA LEU A 570 0.02 -10.47 -6.36
C LEU A 570 0.98 -9.29 -6.43
N VAL A 571 2.23 -9.57 -6.77
CA VAL A 571 3.30 -8.58 -6.85
C VAL A 571 3.71 -8.44 -8.31
N ALA A 572 3.42 -7.30 -8.94
CA ALA A 572 3.89 -7.00 -10.28
C ALA A 572 5.18 -6.21 -10.26
N SER A 573 6.12 -6.67 -11.07
CA SER A 573 7.35 -5.99 -11.40
C SER A 573 7.50 -5.91 -12.92
N ARG A 574 8.53 -5.22 -13.39
CA ARG A 574 8.83 -5.13 -14.83
C ARG A 574 9.09 -6.50 -15.47
N THR A 575 9.60 -7.48 -14.72
CA THR A 575 9.96 -8.81 -15.21
C THR A 575 8.81 -9.81 -15.18
N GLY A 576 7.76 -9.57 -14.40
CA GLY A 576 6.68 -10.55 -14.23
C GLY A 576 5.76 -10.26 -13.06
N VAL A 577 4.89 -11.23 -12.78
CA VAL A 577 3.99 -11.22 -11.62
C VAL A 577 4.31 -12.42 -10.74
N GLN A 578 4.51 -12.16 -9.45
CA GLN A 578 4.70 -13.17 -8.42
C GLN A 578 3.43 -13.29 -7.58
N SER A 579 3.08 -14.50 -7.17
CA SER A 579 1.95 -14.77 -6.30
C SER A 579 2.42 -15.38 -4.98
N TYR A 580 1.84 -14.88 -3.89
CA TYR A 580 2.13 -15.33 -2.53
C TYR A 580 0.84 -15.66 -1.79
N MET A 581 0.84 -16.73 -1.01
CA MET A 581 -0.26 -17.08 -0.10
C MET A 581 -0.04 -16.39 1.24
N ILE A 582 -0.94 -15.50 1.64
CA ILE A 582 -0.76 -14.68 2.84
C ILE A 582 -1.11 -15.48 4.11
N ASP A 583 -1.99 -16.48 3.98
CA ASP A 583 -2.44 -17.27 5.13
C ASP A 583 -1.58 -18.51 5.38
N THR A 584 -0.46 -18.65 4.68
CA THR A 584 0.48 -19.76 4.86
C THR A 584 1.89 -19.21 4.84
N MET A 585 2.65 -19.54 5.87
CA MET A 585 4.05 -19.17 5.97
C MET A 585 4.90 -20.15 5.16
N GLU A 586 6.00 -19.66 4.59
CA GLU A 586 7.05 -20.56 4.10
C GLU A 586 7.54 -21.41 5.28
N PRO A 587 7.75 -22.73 5.08
CA PRO A 587 8.38 -23.54 6.09
C PRO A 587 9.73 -22.90 6.43
N ALA A 588 9.99 -22.68 7.72
CA ALA A 588 11.24 -22.11 8.18
C ALA A 588 12.39 -22.85 7.49
N GLN A 589 13.17 -22.11 6.69
CA GLN A 589 14.29 -22.70 5.98
C GLN A 589 15.23 -23.25 7.05
N GLU A 590 15.47 -24.56 7.04
CA GLU A 590 16.40 -25.15 8.00
C GLU A 590 17.75 -24.43 7.84
N LEU A 591 18.12 -23.66 8.86
CA LEU A 591 19.38 -22.93 8.94
C LEU A 591 20.51 -23.95 9.15
N GLY A 592 20.82 -24.68 8.09
CA GLY A 592 21.99 -25.54 8.03
C GLY A 592 23.24 -24.70 7.81
N LEU A 593 24.38 -25.16 8.35
CA LEU A 593 25.68 -24.57 8.07
C LEU A 593 25.96 -24.44 6.55
N GLY A 594 25.40 -25.36 5.74
CA GLY A 594 25.47 -25.29 4.29
C GLY A 594 24.77 -24.07 3.68
N SER A 595 23.51 -23.79 4.07
CA SER A 595 22.77 -22.63 3.56
C SER A 595 23.42 -21.32 3.98
N PHE A 596 23.94 -21.26 5.21
CA PHE A 596 24.74 -20.15 5.71
C PHE A 596 25.99 -19.88 4.85
N ILE A 597 26.81 -20.91 4.61
CA ILE A 597 28.03 -20.79 3.79
C ILE A 597 27.69 -20.29 2.38
N THR A 598 26.59 -20.77 1.79
CA THR A 598 26.17 -20.33 0.46
C THR A 598 25.58 -18.92 0.45
N GLY A 599 24.84 -18.50 1.48
CA GLY A 599 24.14 -17.22 1.53
C GLY A 599 25.00 -16.03 1.96
N GLN A 600 26.02 -16.28 2.80
CA GLN A 600 26.95 -15.27 3.32
C GLN A 600 28.40 -15.53 2.92
N TRP A 601 28.62 -16.11 1.74
CA TRP A 601 29.97 -16.50 1.30
C TRP A 601 30.95 -15.33 1.28
N ASP A 602 30.51 -14.14 0.87
CA ASP A 602 31.34 -12.94 0.83
C ASP A 602 31.84 -12.52 2.23
N MET A 603 30.96 -12.56 3.24
CA MET A 603 31.32 -12.23 4.62
C MET A 603 32.27 -13.29 5.20
N LEU A 604 32.01 -14.57 4.90
CA LEU A 604 32.86 -15.68 5.29
C LEU A 604 34.26 -15.57 4.68
N ILE A 605 34.37 -15.21 3.40
CA ILE A 605 35.65 -14.98 2.72
C ILE A 605 36.39 -13.80 3.35
N ALA A 606 35.73 -12.66 3.52
CA ALA A 606 36.33 -11.47 4.12
C ALA A 606 36.90 -11.76 5.52
N MET A 607 36.16 -12.51 6.34
CA MET A 607 36.61 -12.89 7.68
C MET A 607 37.71 -13.95 7.66
N CYS A 608 37.64 -14.95 6.77
CA CYS A 608 38.75 -15.89 6.57
C CYS A 608 40.04 -15.16 6.20
N VAL A 609 39.96 -14.11 5.37
CA VAL A 609 41.12 -13.26 5.01
C VAL A 609 41.62 -12.49 6.22
N ILE A 610 40.75 -11.87 7.02
CA ILE A 610 41.14 -11.15 8.25
C ILE A 610 41.84 -12.11 9.23
N ILE A 611 41.25 -13.29 9.48
CA ILE A 611 41.82 -14.30 10.37
C ILE A 611 43.17 -14.79 9.81
N ALA A 612 43.28 -15.07 8.51
CA ALA A 612 44.53 -15.47 7.89
C ALA A 612 45.62 -14.40 8.02
N ALA A 613 45.26 -13.11 7.89
CA ALA A 613 46.18 -12.00 8.08
C ALA A 613 46.69 -11.93 9.53
N PHE A 614 45.81 -12.09 10.53
CA PHE A 614 46.20 -12.16 11.95
C PHE A 614 47.13 -13.35 12.22
N VAL A 615 46.79 -14.52 11.69
CA VAL A 615 47.58 -15.76 11.84
C VAL A 615 48.95 -15.62 11.20
N PHE A 616 49.03 -15.04 10.00
CA PHE A 616 50.29 -14.80 9.31
C PHE A 616 51.18 -13.82 10.08
N ASN A 617 50.58 -12.74 10.59
CA ASN A 617 51.29 -11.75 11.40
C ASN A 617 51.84 -12.35 12.70
N GLU A 618 51.03 -13.17 13.39
CA GLU A 618 51.45 -13.85 14.62
C GLU A 618 52.56 -14.88 14.33
N TYR A 619 52.46 -15.63 13.23
CA TYR A 619 53.51 -16.57 12.81
C TYR A 619 54.83 -15.87 12.50
N HIS A 620 54.80 -14.72 11.82
CA HIS A 620 56.02 -13.97 11.49
C HIS A 620 56.70 -13.39 12.74
N HIS A 621 55.94 -12.98 13.76
CA HIS A 621 56.50 -12.41 14.99
C HIS A 621 56.93 -13.45 16.03
N TYR A 622 56.30 -14.62 16.08
CA TYR A 622 56.57 -15.64 17.11
C TYR A 622 57.17 -16.94 16.56
N GLY A 623 57.29 -17.11 15.25
CA GLY A 623 57.76 -18.34 14.61
C GLY A 623 59.29 -18.55 14.60
N HIS A 624 60.07 -17.57 15.05
CA HIS A 624 61.54 -17.65 15.12
C HIS A 624 62.09 -17.98 16.53
N LEU A 625 61.21 -18.29 17.48
CA LEU A 625 61.52 -18.83 18.81
C LEU A 625 61.07 -20.29 18.87
#